data_AF-A0A1X1W9V3-F1
#
_entry.id   AF-A0A1X1W9V3-F1
#
_cell.length_a   1.000
_cell.length_b   1.000
_cell.length_c   1.000
_cell.angle_alpha   90.00
_cell.angle_beta   90.00
_cell.angle_gamma   90.00
#
_symmetry.space_group_name_H-M   'P 1'
#
loop_
_entity.id
_entity.type
_entity.pdbx_description
1 polymer ?
#
loop_
_entity_poly.entity_id
_entity_poly.type
_entity_poly.pdbx_seq_one_letter_code
_entity_poly.pdbx_strand_id
1 'polypeptide(L)'
;PTLQPRGEGTPVATQPLPGDRDGLYGGTLNNAECDRDKMITFLSTHLAQAGAFVEALNTDPALFWSGGRPLRVADIPTYLRELTPVLLRLDTRVTNHGFDGTRPTTLQSVFQAGTGVFVDAHGVPRARCYCGNPLTAPIALSGDPEPVGTAWPGYQPTALAAVQPSTGTIANFVLVDVVTGQAFDRPAGTTGANDTVRTQPVPPPQPAPTAAPPAAIEGTYLWHGLTTSCGQIPPDETFPVARQGNTLTFGPFKLGVVYTGTLNADGSFSTSSSWGGSSMGGVFATEGGRTMIRDGTYDIEPTTENRGGCRLTFEARKQ
;
A
#
# COMPACT_ATOMS: atom_id res chain seq x y z
N PRO A 1 -0.85 -11.90 -11.38
CA PRO A 1 -2.29 -12.20 -11.13
C PRO A 1 -3.04 -10.95 -10.69
N THR A 2 -4.32 -10.85 -11.01
CA THR A 2 -5.25 -9.95 -10.30
C THR A 2 -5.93 -10.71 -9.18
N LEU A 3 -6.26 -10.05 -8.08
CA LEU A 3 -6.92 -10.65 -6.94
C LEU A 3 -8.34 -10.08 -6.89
N GLN A 4 -9.35 -10.94 -6.99
CA GLN A 4 -10.71 -10.47 -6.72
C GLN A 4 -10.84 -10.11 -5.24
N PRO A 5 -11.44 -8.97 -4.86
CA PRO A 5 -11.54 -8.58 -3.45
C PRO A 5 -12.37 -9.53 -2.57
N ARG A 6 -13.11 -10.46 -3.19
CA ARG A 6 -13.98 -11.47 -2.54
C ARG A 6 -13.81 -12.82 -3.22
N GLY A 7 -13.82 -13.90 -2.45
CA GLY A 7 -13.79 -15.28 -2.95
C GLY A 7 -13.70 -16.35 -1.85
N GLU A 8 -13.68 -17.60 -2.28
CA GLU A 8 -13.32 -18.80 -1.49
C GLU A 8 -12.04 -19.45 -2.05
N GLY A 9 -11.12 -18.61 -2.55
CA GLY A 9 -9.91 -19.01 -3.26
C GLY A 9 -8.80 -19.52 -2.33
N THR A 10 -7.55 -19.47 -2.83
CA THR A 10 -6.40 -19.81 -1.99
C THR A 10 -6.10 -18.66 -1.03
N PRO A 11 -5.78 -18.93 0.25
CA PRO A 11 -5.36 -17.90 1.17
C PRO A 11 -4.22 -17.06 0.61
N VAL A 12 -4.42 -15.75 0.57
CA VAL A 12 -3.37 -14.79 0.22
C VAL A 12 -2.86 -14.15 1.49
N ALA A 13 -1.55 -14.24 1.69
CA ALA A 13 -0.88 -13.56 2.79
C ALA A 13 0.12 -12.56 2.21
N THR A 14 -0.07 -11.33 2.61
CA THR A 14 0.84 -10.21 2.44
C THR A 14 1.77 -10.08 3.64
N GLN A 15 2.86 -9.35 3.51
CA GLN A 15 3.71 -8.97 4.62
C GLN A 15 3.98 -7.47 4.49
N PRO A 16 3.64 -6.67 5.51
CA PRO A 16 4.01 -5.26 5.51
C PRO A 16 5.53 -5.13 5.62
N LEU A 17 6.14 -4.45 4.66
CA LEU A 17 7.57 -4.15 4.64
C LEU A 17 7.77 -2.63 4.58
N PRO A 18 8.64 -2.05 5.42
CA PRO A 18 8.86 -0.62 5.37
C PRO A 18 9.65 -0.25 4.11
N GLY A 19 9.26 0.84 3.45
CA GLY A 19 9.80 1.26 2.15
C GLY A 19 11.28 1.67 2.18
N ASP A 20 11.83 1.95 3.37
CA ASP A 20 13.23 2.26 3.62
C ASP A 20 14.08 1.01 3.94
N ARG A 21 13.51 -0.20 3.90
CA ARG A 21 14.26 -1.43 4.14
C ARG A 21 15.37 -1.62 3.11
N ASP A 22 16.61 -1.70 3.59
CA ASP A 22 17.77 -1.97 2.75
C ASP A 22 17.58 -3.24 1.91
N GLY A 23 17.82 -3.12 0.59
CA GLY A 23 17.69 -4.21 -0.35
C GLY A 23 16.26 -4.68 -0.58
N LEU A 24 15.23 -4.00 -0.08
CA LEU A 24 13.84 -4.27 -0.49
C LEU A 24 13.70 -4.20 -2.01
N TYR A 25 14.37 -3.21 -2.59
CA TYR A 25 14.39 -2.94 -4.01
C TYR A 25 15.70 -3.37 -4.65
N GLY A 26 15.59 -3.72 -5.91
CA GLY A 26 16.70 -3.93 -6.81
C GLY A 26 16.80 -2.76 -7.76
N GLY A 27 17.83 -2.80 -8.58
CA GLY A 27 17.95 -1.89 -9.69
C GLY A 27 18.93 -2.42 -10.72
N THR A 28 18.99 -1.71 -11.82
CA THR A 28 20.09 -1.78 -12.76
C THR A 28 20.80 -0.44 -12.74
N LEU A 29 22.07 -0.44 -13.12
CA LEU A 29 22.79 0.81 -13.41
C LEU A 29 22.27 1.48 -14.71
N ASN A 30 21.41 0.79 -15.48
CA ASN A 30 20.77 1.28 -16.70
C ASN A 30 19.23 1.23 -16.59
N ASN A 31 18.61 2.38 -16.31
CA ASN A 31 17.15 2.49 -16.09
C ASN A 31 16.36 2.86 -17.36
N ALA A 32 16.86 2.55 -18.56
CA ALA A 32 16.18 2.89 -19.83
C ALA A 32 14.73 2.35 -19.94
N GLU A 33 14.41 1.28 -19.20
CA GLU A 33 13.06 0.71 -19.12
C GLU A 33 12.10 1.49 -18.20
N CYS A 34 12.64 2.32 -17.30
CA CYS A 34 11.91 3.22 -16.42
C CYS A 34 12.15 4.68 -16.83
N ASP A 35 11.69 5.04 -18.03
CA ASP A 35 11.88 6.37 -18.60
C ASP A 35 10.77 7.34 -18.16
N ARG A 36 11.08 8.15 -17.14
CA ARG A 36 10.13 9.13 -16.59
C ARG A 36 9.78 10.23 -17.60
N ASP A 37 10.71 10.62 -18.47
CA ASP A 37 10.48 11.74 -19.39
C ASP A 37 9.54 11.34 -20.53
N LYS A 38 9.57 10.07 -20.96
CA LYS A 38 8.52 9.51 -21.84
C LYS A 38 7.14 9.57 -21.19
N MET A 39 7.05 9.21 -19.91
CA MET A 39 5.79 9.26 -19.17
C MET A 39 5.28 10.70 -19.02
N ILE A 40 6.17 11.64 -18.68
CA ILE A 40 5.86 13.09 -18.61
C ILE A 40 5.35 13.59 -19.97
N THR A 41 6.06 13.24 -21.05
CA THR A 41 5.69 13.63 -22.42
C THR A 41 4.30 13.11 -22.76
N PHE A 42 4.04 11.82 -22.53
CA PHE A 42 2.73 11.22 -22.77
C PHE A 42 1.61 11.94 -21.99
N LEU A 43 1.76 12.10 -20.67
CA LEU A 43 0.71 12.70 -19.83
C LEU A 43 0.49 14.18 -20.15
N SER A 44 1.52 14.92 -20.58
CA SER A 44 1.37 16.33 -20.98
C SER A 44 0.52 16.54 -22.23
N THR A 45 0.44 15.54 -23.12
CA THR A 45 -0.40 15.61 -24.34
C THR A 45 -1.71 14.85 -24.21
N HIS A 46 -1.96 14.20 -23.07
CA HIS A 46 -3.12 13.32 -22.84
C HIS A 46 -3.83 13.69 -21.54
N LEU A 47 -4.56 14.81 -21.56
CA LEU A 47 -5.14 15.43 -20.36
C LEU A 47 -6.14 14.53 -19.63
N ALA A 48 -6.89 13.68 -20.33
CA ALA A 48 -7.83 12.76 -19.69
C ALA A 48 -7.08 11.68 -18.87
N GLN A 49 -6.01 11.12 -19.43
CA GLN A 49 -5.11 10.18 -18.75
C GLN A 49 -4.38 10.87 -17.58
N ALA A 50 -3.93 12.11 -17.77
CA ALA A 50 -3.31 12.89 -16.70
C ALA A 50 -4.28 13.17 -15.54
N GLY A 51 -5.54 13.50 -15.85
CA GLY A 51 -6.61 13.65 -14.89
C GLY A 51 -6.86 12.36 -14.10
N ALA A 52 -7.03 11.24 -14.80
CA ALA A 52 -7.20 9.93 -14.17
C ALA A 52 -5.97 9.53 -13.33
N PHE A 53 -4.77 9.93 -13.76
CA PHE A 53 -3.54 9.66 -13.04
C PHE A 53 -3.51 10.32 -11.66
N VAL A 54 -3.81 11.61 -11.62
CA VAL A 54 -3.87 12.35 -10.34
C VAL A 54 -5.08 11.95 -9.51
N GLU A 55 -6.22 11.64 -10.14
CA GLU A 55 -7.41 11.14 -9.43
C GLU A 55 -7.07 9.86 -8.67
N ALA A 56 -6.46 8.87 -9.33
CA ALA A 56 -6.06 7.62 -8.71
C ALA A 56 -5.09 7.83 -7.55
N LEU A 57 -4.00 8.57 -7.76
CA LEU A 57 -2.99 8.78 -6.72
C LEU A 57 -3.52 9.54 -5.51
N ASN A 58 -4.42 10.51 -5.71
CA ASN A 58 -5.00 11.27 -4.61
C ASN A 58 -5.96 10.45 -3.73
N THR A 59 -6.36 9.25 -4.16
CA THR A 59 -7.14 8.33 -3.30
C THR A 59 -6.29 7.70 -2.18
N ASP A 60 -4.96 7.73 -2.32
CA ASP A 60 -4.04 7.08 -1.38
C ASP A 60 -3.61 8.06 -0.28
N PRO A 61 -3.97 7.82 1.00
CA PRO A 61 -3.54 8.65 2.12
C PRO A 61 -2.02 8.58 2.36
N ALA A 62 -1.28 7.67 1.74
CA ALA A 62 0.18 7.59 1.82
C ALA A 62 0.94 8.36 0.73
N LEU A 63 0.29 8.85 -0.34
CA LEU A 63 0.91 9.67 -1.41
C LEU A 63 1.89 10.76 -0.89
N PHE A 64 3.19 10.60 -1.14
CA PHE A 64 4.16 11.61 -0.76
C PHE A 64 4.79 12.29 -1.98
N TRP A 65 4.92 13.62 -1.92
CA TRP A 65 5.78 14.44 -2.80
C TRP A 65 5.99 15.84 -2.21
N SER A 66 6.97 16.57 -2.73
CA SER A 66 7.44 17.84 -2.13
C SER A 66 6.44 19.00 -2.18
N GLY A 67 5.52 19.03 -3.15
CA GLY A 67 4.58 20.14 -3.32
C GLY A 67 3.24 20.00 -2.58
N GLY A 68 3.10 19.00 -1.72
CA GLY A 68 1.93 18.86 -0.83
C GLY A 68 0.67 18.32 -1.51
N ARG A 69 -0.46 18.30 -0.80
CA ARG A 69 -1.69 17.65 -1.29
C ARG A 69 -2.83 18.64 -1.53
N PRO A 70 -3.72 18.37 -2.52
CA PRO A 70 -3.69 17.25 -3.47
C PRO A 70 -2.69 17.47 -4.62
N LEU A 71 -2.25 16.37 -5.26
CA LEU A 71 -1.47 16.41 -6.49
C LEU A 71 -2.36 16.88 -7.66
N ARG A 72 -1.90 17.83 -8.47
CA ARG A 72 -2.65 18.36 -9.63
C ARG A 72 -1.99 17.95 -10.94
N VAL A 73 -2.74 18.04 -12.04
CA VAL A 73 -2.23 17.72 -13.39
C VAL A 73 -0.98 18.53 -13.74
N ALA A 74 -0.95 19.81 -13.35
CA ALA A 74 0.20 20.69 -13.58
C ALA A 74 1.47 20.26 -12.82
N ASP A 75 1.31 19.49 -11.74
CA ASP A 75 2.41 19.05 -10.88
C ASP A 75 3.07 17.76 -11.38
N ILE A 76 2.40 17.01 -12.28
CA ILE A 76 2.87 15.69 -12.77
C ILE A 76 4.34 15.71 -13.22
N PRO A 77 4.83 16.68 -14.02
CA PRO A 77 6.23 16.69 -14.44
C PRO A 77 7.22 16.79 -13.28
N THR A 78 6.89 17.59 -12.26
CA THR A 78 7.73 17.75 -11.07
C THR A 78 7.64 16.52 -10.19
N TYR A 79 6.43 16.04 -9.94
CA TYR A 79 6.18 14.83 -9.17
C TYR A 79 6.92 13.61 -9.71
N LEU A 80 6.79 13.32 -11.02
CA LEU A 80 7.49 12.20 -11.65
C LEU A 80 9.02 12.35 -11.62
N ARG A 81 9.55 13.57 -11.53
CA ARG A 81 10.99 13.84 -11.35
C ARG A 81 11.50 13.61 -9.93
N GLU A 82 10.61 13.54 -8.94
CA GLU A 82 10.99 13.16 -7.57
C GLU A 82 11.03 11.63 -7.37
N LEU A 83 10.35 10.86 -8.22
CA LEU A 83 10.28 9.42 -8.05
C LEU A 83 11.59 8.72 -8.40
N THR A 84 11.89 7.61 -7.72
CA THR A 84 13.09 6.80 -7.96
C THR A 84 12.71 5.56 -8.76
N PRO A 85 13.31 5.28 -9.92
CA PRO A 85 13.11 4.03 -10.64
C PRO A 85 13.83 2.89 -9.92
N VAL A 86 13.11 1.79 -9.68
CA VAL A 86 13.60 0.60 -9.00
C VAL A 86 12.98 -0.67 -9.60
N LEU A 87 13.57 -1.82 -9.28
CA LEU A 87 12.99 -3.14 -9.54
C LEU A 87 12.47 -3.75 -8.24
N LEU A 88 11.29 -4.38 -8.28
CA LEU A 88 10.82 -5.18 -7.16
C LEU A 88 11.71 -6.42 -6.98
N ARG A 89 12.09 -6.79 -5.76
CA ARG A 89 12.80 -8.05 -5.47
C ARG A 89 11.91 -9.13 -4.86
N LEU A 90 10.66 -8.77 -4.55
CA LEU A 90 9.63 -9.63 -4.00
C LEU A 90 8.37 -9.50 -4.84
N ASP A 91 7.58 -10.56 -4.91
CA ASP A 91 6.23 -10.50 -5.44
C ASP A 91 5.41 -9.54 -4.57
N THR A 92 4.94 -8.44 -5.14
CA THR A 92 4.40 -7.30 -4.36
C THR A 92 2.95 -7.06 -4.72
N ARG A 93 2.09 -6.94 -3.71
CA ARG A 93 0.71 -6.49 -3.86
C ARG A 93 0.66 -4.98 -4.04
N VAL A 94 -0.13 -4.56 -5.01
CA VAL A 94 -0.41 -3.16 -5.31
C VAL A 94 -1.86 -3.01 -5.73
N THR A 95 -2.40 -1.81 -5.56
CA THR A 95 -3.58 -1.41 -6.31
C THR A 95 -3.09 -0.76 -7.61
N ASN A 96 -3.33 -1.43 -8.74
CA ASN A 96 -2.95 -0.95 -10.07
C ASN A 96 -4.14 -0.24 -10.71
N HIS A 97 -3.93 0.99 -11.18
CA HIS A 97 -5.00 1.76 -11.81
C HIS A 97 -4.83 1.81 -13.34
N GLY A 98 -5.83 1.32 -14.07
CA GLY A 98 -5.93 1.50 -15.52
C GLY A 98 -6.71 2.76 -15.88
N PHE A 99 -7.06 2.91 -17.15
CA PHE A 99 -7.91 4.00 -17.65
C PHE A 99 -8.91 3.44 -18.66
N ASP A 100 -10.21 3.68 -18.45
CA ASP A 100 -11.30 3.17 -19.32
C ASP A 100 -11.72 4.16 -20.43
N GLY A 101 -11.04 5.30 -20.55
CA GLY A 101 -11.41 6.39 -21.44
C GLY A 101 -12.06 7.57 -20.71
N THR A 102 -12.54 7.37 -19.48
CA THR A 102 -13.20 8.43 -18.69
C THR A 102 -12.62 8.60 -17.30
N ARG A 103 -12.28 7.52 -16.61
CA ARG A 103 -11.87 7.50 -15.21
C ARG A 103 -10.80 6.45 -14.93
N PRO A 104 -10.08 6.52 -13.79
CA PRO A 104 -9.23 5.43 -13.39
C PRO A 104 -10.06 4.18 -13.07
N THR A 105 -9.56 3.02 -13.51
CA THR A 105 -10.10 1.71 -13.14
C THR A 105 -9.21 1.08 -12.08
N THR A 106 -9.76 0.36 -11.12
CA THR A 106 -9.00 -0.14 -9.97
C THR A 106 -8.87 -1.65 -10.00
N LEU A 107 -7.64 -2.16 -9.90
CA LEU A 107 -7.35 -3.60 -9.89
C LEU A 107 -6.37 -3.97 -8.78
N GLN A 108 -6.80 -4.81 -7.83
CA GLN A 108 -5.87 -5.44 -6.89
C GLN A 108 -4.97 -6.40 -7.66
N SER A 109 -3.67 -6.14 -7.65
CA SER A 109 -2.69 -6.82 -8.49
C SER A 109 -1.52 -7.33 -7.68
N VAL A 110 -0.94 -8.45 -8.12
CA VAL A 110 0.38 -8.89 -7.68
C VAL A 110 1.36 -8.67 -8.82
N PHE A 111 2.38 -7.87 -8.57
CA PHE A 111 3.51 -7.67 -9.48
C PHE A 111 4.63 -8.63 -9.12
N GLN A 112 5.15 -9.33 -10.12
CA GLN A 112 6.25 -10.26 -9.98
C GLN A 112 7.55 -9.54 -9.60
N ALA A 113 8.40 -10.18 -8.80
CA ALA A 113 9.80 -9.77 -8.66
C ALA A 113 10.47 -9.56 -10.03
N GLY A 114 11.25 -8.48 -10.16
CA GLY A 114 11.82 -8.00 -11.42
C GLY A 114 10.95 -6.95 -12.14
N THR A 115 9.73 -6.69 -11.67
CA THR A 115 8.91 -5.60 -12.26
C THR A 115 9.48 -4.23 -11.91
N GLY A 116 9.70 -3.38 -12.92
CA GLY A 116 10.09 -1.99 -12.75
C GLY A 116 8.95 -1.08 -12.28
N VAL A 117 9.22 -0.31 -11.24
CA VAL A 117 8.30 0.69 -10.67
C VAL A 117 9.04 1.98 -10.31
N PHE A 118 8.29 3.08 -10.26
CA PHE A 118 8.72 4.33 -9.66
C PHE A 118 8.25 4.38 -8.21
N VAL A 119 9.16 4.66 -7.26
CA VAL A 119 8.84 4.82 -5.83
C VAL A 119 9.01 6.27 -5.38
N ASP A 120 8.17 6.72 -4.44
CA ASP A 120 8.33 8.05 -3.83
C ASP A 120 9.45 8.06 -2.76
N ALA A 121 9.72 9.23 -2.18
CA ALA A 121 10.74 9.38 -1.15
C ALA A 121 10.39 8.69 0.19
N HIS A 122 9.21 8.07 0.33
CA HIS A 122 8.87 7.20 1.46
C HIS A 122 8.96 5.71 1.06
N GLY A 123 9.47 5.44 -0.15
CA GLY A 123 9.71 4.11 -0.67
C GLY A 123 8.46 3.41 -1.16
N VAL A 124 7.33 4.09 -1.35
CA VAL A 124 6.08 3.45 -1.80
C VAL A 124 6.01 3.44 -3.34
N PRO A 125 5.67 2.33 -4.01
CA PRO A 125 5.44 2.30 -5.46
C PRO A 125 4.27 3.20 -5.89
N ARG A 126 4.51 4.06 -6.88
CA ARG A 126 3.57 5.08 -7.38
C ARG A 126 3.22 4.99 -8.85
N ALA A 127 4.09 4.41 -9.66
CA ALA A 127 3.78 4.14 -11.06
C ALA A 127 4.51 2.91 -11.55
N ARG A 128 3.88 2.12 -12.40
CA ARG A 128 4.54 1.00 -13.09
C ARG A 128 5.34 1.53 -14.27
N CYS A 129 6.62 1.18 -14.38
CA CYS A 129 7.47 1.69 -15.46
C CYS A 129 6.99 1.27 -16.85
N TYR A 130 6.55 0.02 -17.01
CA TYR A 130 6.21 -0.55 -18.32
C TYR A 130 5.05 0.18 -19.04
N CYS A 131 4.04 0.66 -18.30
CA CYS A 131 2.82 1.22 -18.89
C CYS A 131 2.41 2.58 -18.31
N GLY A 132 3.11 3.09 -17.29
CA GLY A 132 2.80 4.38 -16.65
C GLY A 132 1.55 4.35 -15.77
N ASN A 133 0.96 3.19 -15.50
CA ASN A 133 -0.21 3.08 -14.64
C ASN A 133 0.12 3.60 -13.22
N PRO A 134 -0.73 4.46 -12.64
CA PRO A 134 -0.59 4.87 -11.26
C PRO A 134 -0.82 3.69 -10.33
N LEU A 135 -0.06 3.66 -9.24
CA LEU A 135 -0.10 2.62 -8.21
C LEU A 135 -0.44 3.28 -6.88
N THR A 136 -1.34 2.64 -6.14
CA THR A 136 -1.62 2.99 -4.73
C THR A 136 -1.42 1.77 -3.85
N ALA A 137 -1.39 1.98 -2.53
CA ALA A 137 -1.32 0.90 -1.56
C ALA A 137 -2.39 -0.18 -1.84
N PRO A 138 -2.07 -1.48 -1.68
CA PRO A 138 -3.05 -2.54 -1.79
C PRO A 138 -4.12 -2.37 -0.69
N ILE A 139 -5.37 -2.73 -1.01
CA ILE A 139 -6.45 -2.71 0.00
C ILE A 139 -6.52 -4.06 0.72
N ALA A 140 -7.10 -4.08 1.92
CA ALA A 140 -7.46 -5.32 2.58
C ALA A 140 -8.42 -6.14 1.71
N LEU A 141 -8.15 -7.44 1.58
CA LEU A 141 -9.04 -8.36 0.88
C LEU A 141 -10.09 -8.87 1.86
N SER A 142 -11.30 -9.14 1.36
CA SER A 142 -12.37 -9.75 2.14
C SER A 142 -12.52 -11.22 1.74
N GLY A 143 -12.17 -12.15 2.63
CA GLY A 143 -12.12 -13.58 2.32
C GLY A 143 -10.88 -13.98 1.52
N ASP A 144 -10.85 -15.22 1.04
CA ASP A 144 -9.73 -15.75 0.27
C ASP A 144 -9.91 -15.36 -1.22
N PRO A 145 -9.14 -14.41 -1.76
CA PRO A 145 -9.32 -13.94 -3.12
C PRO A 145 -9.06 -15.07 -4.12
N GLU A 146 -9.86 -15.18 -5.18
CA GLU A 146 -9.51 -16.06 -6.30
C GLU A 146 -8.48 -15.33 -7.18
N PRO A 147 -7.24 -15.84 -7.34
CA PRO A 147 -6.27 -15.25 -8.23
C PRO A 147 -6.70 -15.46 -9.69
N VAL A 148 -6.87 -14.37 -10.42
CA VAL A 148 -7.18 -14.41 -11.85
C VAL A 148 -5.90 -14.19 -12.66
N GLY A 149 -5.70 -15.03 -13.67
CA GLY A 149 -4.53 -15.03 -14.55
C GLY A 149 -3.49 -16.09 -14.17
N THR A 150 -2.45 -16.21 -15.00
CA THR A 150 -1.44 -17.26 -14.87
C THR A 150 -0.45 -16.94 -13.75
N ALA A 151 -0.27 -17.88 -12.82
CA ALA A 151 0.83 -17.85 -11.87
C ALA A 151 2.17 -18.16 -12.57
N TRP A 152 3.23 -17.44 -12.21
CA TRP A 152 4.59 -17.74 -12.68
C TRP A 152 5.27 -18.81 -11.81
N PRO A 153 6.32 -19.48 -12.31
CA PRO A 153 7.15 -20.35 -11.48
C PRO A 153 7.69 -19.61 -10.26
N GLY A 154 7.44 -20.16 -9.07
CA GLY A 154 7.87 -19.57 -7.80
C GLY A 154 6.89 -18.56 -7.18
N TYR A 155 5.73 -18.31 -7.80
CA TYR A 155 4.66 -17.53 -7.17
C TYR A 155 4.21 -18.17 -5.86
N GLN A 156 4.26 -17.41 -4.76
CA GLN A 156 3.84 -17.85 -3.43
C GLN A 156 2.74 -16.92 -2.91
N PRO A 157 1.45 -17.29 -3.05
CA PRO A 157 0.33 -16.41 -2.64
C PRO A 157 0.33 -16.09 -1.14
N THR A 158 1.00 -16.90 -0.32
CA THR A 158 1.15 -16.70 1.13
C THR A 158 2.45 -15.97 1.52
N ALA A 159 3.18 -15.40 0.56
CA ALA A 159 4.45 -14.73 0.81
C ALA A 159 4.62 -13.48 -0.08
N LEU A 160 3.58 -12.65 -0.15
CA LEU A 160 3.59 -11.41 -0.93
C LEU A 160 4.03 -10.23 -0.08
N ALA A 161 4.70 -9.23 -0.67
CA ALA A 161 5.02 -7.97 0.01
C ALA A 161 3.88 -6.95 -0.13
N ALA A 162 3.65 -6.13 0.89
CA ALA A 162 2.98 -4.83 0.78
C ALA A 162 3.93 -3.78 1.34
N VAL A 163 4.27 -2.79 0.53
CA VAL A 163 5.20 -1.76 0.96
C VAL A 163 4.46 -0.68 1.72
N GLN A 164 4.96 -0.39 2.92
CA GLN A 164 4.47 0.65 3.81
C GLN A 164 5.38 1.87 3.73
N PRO A 165 4.84 3.10 3.81
CA PRO A 165 5.67 4.29 3.82
C PRO A 165 6.65 4.26 5.00
N SER A 166 7.89 4.68 4.77
CA SER A 166 8.84 4.93 5.85
C SER A 166 8.39 6.09 6.74
N THR A 167 8.89 6.13 7.98
CA THR A 167 8.55 7.19 8.95
C THR A 167 9.19 8.54 8.61
N GLY A 168 10.25 8.53 7.79
CA GLY A 168 10.90 9.73 7.27
C GLY A 168 11.26 9.59 5.81
N THR A 169 11.70 10.69 5.20
CA THR A 169 12.13 10.69 3.79
C THR A 169 13.44 9.95 3.61
N ILE A 170 13.49 9.12 2.57
CA ILE A 170 14.65 8.35 2.16
C ILE A 170 15.54 9.25 1.31
N ALA A 171 16.74 9.55 1.79
CA ALA A 171 17.73 10.29 1.01
C ALA A 171 18.45 9.39 0.00
N ASN A 172 18.78 8.17 0.39
CA ASN A 172 19.43 7.17 -0.44
C ASN A 172 18.72 5.83 -0.31
N PHE A 173 18.33 5.25 -1.44
CA PHE A 173 17.86 3.88 -1.51
C PHE A 173 19.04 2.92 -1.56
N VAL A 174 19.02 1.92 -0.70
CA VAL A 174 19.98 0.82 -0.73
C VAL A 174 19.43 -0.25 -1.65
N LEU A 175 19.90 -0.25 -2.89
CA LEU A 175 19.45 -1.14 -3.95
C LEU A 175 20.42 -2.31 -4.11
N VAL A 176 19.93 -3.41 -4.67
CA VAL A 176 20.77 -4.52 -5.11
C VAL A 176 20.72 -4.65 -6.63
N ASP A 177 21.88 -4.68 -7.26
CA ASP A 177 22.00 -4.95 -8.69
C ASP A 177 21.50 -6.37 -8.95
N VAL A 178 20.46 -6.49 -9.77
CA VAL A 178 19.80 -7.78 -10.02
C VAL A 178 20.64 -8.75 -10.86
N VAL A 179 21.70 -8.25 -11.52
CA VAL A 179 22.64 -9.04 -12.31
C VAL A 179 23.82 -9.51 -11.46
N THR A 180 24.43 -8.61 -10.69
CA THR A 180 25.65 -8.91 -9.93
C THR A 180 25.39 -9.34 -8.49
N GLY A 181 24.21 -9.02 -7.95
CA GLY A 181 23.88 -9.19 -6.53
C GLY A 181 24.57 -8.17 -5.61
N GLN A 182 25.35 -7.23 -6.16
CA GLN A 182 26.06 -6.22 -5.39
C GLN A 182 25.12 -5.10 -4.95
N ALA A 183 25.27 -4.65 -3.70
CA ALA A 183 24.54 -3.51 -3.19
C ALA A 183 25.13 -2.18 -3.68
N PHE A 184 24.27 -1.18 -3.88
CA PHE A 184 24.65 0.18 -4.22
C PHE A 184 23.64 1.18 -3.65
N ASP A 185 24.09 2.42 -3.46
CA ASP A 185 23.25 3.53 -3.03
C ASP A 185 22.76 4.32 -4.23
N ARG A 186 21.45 4.54 -4.31
CA ARG A 186 20.83 5.46 -5.27
C ARG A 186 20.22 6.64 -4.54
N PRO A 187 20.71 7.88 -4.74
CA PRO A 187 20.04 9.06 -4.20
C PRO A 187 18.61 9.15 -4.73
N ALA A 188 17.66 9.46 -3.85
CA ALA A 188 16.24 9.55 -4.22
C ALA A 188 16.01 10.54 -5.36
N GLY A 189 15.09 10.20 -6.26
CA GLY A 189 14.76 10.98 -7.46
C GLY A 189 15.76 10.84 -8.61
N THR A 190 16.92 10.23 -8.40
CA THR A 190 17.92 10.04 -9.47
C THR A 190 17.66 8.79 -10.30
N THR A 191 18.25 8.71 -11.49
CA THR A 191 18.09 7.62 -12.46
C THR A 191 19.37 6.81 -12.68
N GLY A 192 20.28 6.81 -11.70
CA GLY A 192 21.48 5.96 -11.72
C GLY A 192 22.82 6.70 -11.88
N ALA A 193 22.81 7.90 -12.46
CA ALA A 193 24.05 8.66 -12.72
C ALA A 193 24.82 9.06 -11.45
N ASN A 194 24.14 9.11 -10.31
CA ASN A 194 24.69 9.46 -9.01
C ASN A 194 24.78 8.25 -8.07
N ASP A 195 24.65 7.04 -8.60
CA ASP A 195 24.75 5.82 -7.79
C ASP A 195 26.17 5.69 -7.22
N THR A 196 26.28 5.24 -5.97
CA THR A 196 27.57 4.98 -5.33
C THR A 196 27.69 3.54 -4.87
N VAL A 197 28.91 3.01 -4.89
CA VAL A 197 29.16 1.62 -4.51
C VAL A 197 28.94 1.44 -3.01
N ARG A 198 28.15 0.43 -2.64
CA ARG A 198 28.05 -0.03 -1.25
C ARG A 198 28.88 -1.30 -1.07
N THR A 199 29.76 -1.30 -0.07
CA THR A 199 30.59 -2.46 0.29
C THR A 199 29.99 -3.30 1.42
N GLN A 200 29.00 -2.76 2.13
CA GLN A 200 28.29 -3.49 3.17
C GLN A 200 27.32 -4.51 2.54
N PRO A 201 27.34 -5.77 2.99
CA PRO A 201 26.40 -6.77 2.52
C PRO A 201 24.99 -6.43 2.99
N VAL A 202 24.03 -6.56 2.08
CA VAL A 202 22.61 -6.39 2.38
C VAL A 202 21.98 -7.77 2.44
N PRO A 203 21.27 -8.12 3.53
CA PRO A 203 20.60 -9.41 3.61
C PRO A 203 19.60 -9.57 2.46
N PRO A 204 19.33 -10.81 2.01
CA PRO A 204 18.27 -11.04 1.03
C PRO A 204 16.97 -10.40 1.52
N PRO A 205 16.14 -9.85 0.62
CA PRO A 205 14.78 -9.49 0.92
C PRO A 205 14.02 -10.81 1.02
N GLN A 206 14.25 -11.55 2.10
CA GLN A 206 13.34 -12.60 2.48
C GLN A 206 12.06 -11.90 2.94
N PRO A 207 10.88 -12.47 2.61
CA PRO A 207 9.75 -12.28 3.48
C PRO A 207 10.28 -12.62 4.88
N ALA A 208 10.27 -11.66 5.81
CA ALA A 208 10.78 -11.96 7.16
C ALA A 208 10.04 -13.21 7.65
N PRO A 209 10.71 -14.13 8.38
CA PRO A 209 10.15 -15.42 8.77
C PRO A 209 8.71 -15.22 9.20
N THR A 210 7.79 -15.93 8.54
CA THR A 210 6.33 -15.86 8.70
C THR A 210 5.99 -15.24 10.03
N ALA A 211 5.76 -13.92 10.04
CA ALA A 211 5.21 -13.29 11.22
C ALA A 211 3.80 -13.86 11.27
N ALA A 212 3.62 -14.91 12.07
CA ALA A 212 2.29 -15.28 12.50
C ALA A 212 1.60 -13.99 12.94
N PRO A 213 0.29 -13.80 12.63
CA PRO A 213 -0.44 -12.66 13.17
C PRO A 213 -0.08 -12.55 14.66
N PRO A 214 0.21 -11.34 15.18
CA PRO A 214 0.71 -11.18 16.55
C PRO A 214 -0.12 -12.07 17.47
N ALA A 215 0.55 -12.99 18.18
CA ALA A 215 -0.16 -14.09 18.85
C ALA A 215 -1.22 -13.61 19.87
N ALA A 216 -1.21 -12.32 20.22
CA ALA A 216 -2.21 -11.66 21.04
C ALA A 216 -2.69 -10.35 20.37
N ILE A 217 -3.55 -10.44 19.36
CA ILE A 217 -4.29 -9.26 18.85
C ILE A 217 -5.54 -8.96 19.68
N GLU A 218 -6.03 -9.91 20.46
CA GLU A 218 -7.20 -9.77 21.31
C GLU A 218 -6.90 -8.85 22.51
N GLY A 219 -7.78 -7.90 22.80
CA GLY A 219 -7.62 -6.96 23.90
C GLY A 219 -8.29 -5.61 23.63
N THR A 220 -8.01 -4.63 24.49
CA THR A 220 -8.58 -3.29 24.37
C THR A 220 -7.63 -2.39 23.59
N TYR A 221 -8.15 -1.69 22.58
CA TYR A 221 -7.41 -0.74 21.77
C TYR A 221 -7.91 0.67 22.04
N LEU A 222 -7.00 1.64 22.10
CA LEU A 222 -7.33 3.06 22.06
C LEU A 222 -7.29 3.53 20.62
N TRP A 223 -8.45 3.89 20.08
CA TRP A 223 -8.59 4.57 18.80
C TRP A 223 -7.99 5.97 18.87
N HIS A 224 -7.27 6.37 17.82
CA HIS A 224 -6.85 7.74 17.57
C HIS A 224 -7.14 8.13 16.12
N GLY A 225 -8.05 9.10 15.91
CA GLY A 225 -8.41 9.55 14.57
C GLY A 225 -7.36 10.50 13.99
N LEU A 226 -6.98 10.26 12.73
CA LEU A 226 -5.94 11.03 12.04
C LEU A 226 -6.52 12.09 11.09
N THR A 227 -7.34 11.66 10.13
CA THR A 227 -7.98 12.56 9.15
C THR A 227 -9.41 12.15 8.87
N THR A 228 -10.24 13.09 8.40
CA THR A 228 -11.61 12.83 7.94
C THR A 228 -11.91 13.59 6.65
N SER A 229 -12.67 12.96 5.74
CA SER A 229 -13.25 13.63 4.57
C SER A 229 -14.57 14.33 4.87
N CYS A 230 -15.19 14.08 6.03
CA CYS A 230 -16.47 14.68 6.40
C CYS A 230 -16.59 14.90 7.92
N GLY A 231 -17.36 15.91 8.34
CA GLY A 231 -17.61 16.15 9.77
C GLY A 231 -16.35 16.48 10.57
N GLN A 232 -16.29 16.01 11.81
CA GLN A 232 -15.15 16.18 12.72
C GLN A 232 -14.54 14.84 13.08
N ILE A 233 -13.24 14.83 13.39
CA ILE A 233 -12.56 13.63 13.88
C ILE A 233 -13.16 13.28 15.24
N PRO A 234 -13.65 12.04 15.45
CA PRO A 234 -14.20 11.61 16.73
C PRO A 234 -13.12 11.62 17.82
N PRO A 235 -13.50 11.85 19.08
CA PRO A 235 -12.55 11.78 20.19
C PRO A 235 -12.02 10.35 20.35
N ASP A 236 -10.83 10.23 20.91
CA ASP A 236 -10.21 8.95 21.23
C ASP A 236 -11.16 8.10 22.11
N GLU A 237 -11.38 6.86 21.70
CA GLU A 237 -12.27 5.92 22.37
C GLU A 237 -11.63 4.54 22.45
N THR A 238 -11.82 3.85 23.57
CA THR A 238 -11.36 2.48 23.69
C THR A 238 -12.39 1.50 23.15
N PHE A 239 -11.96 0.50 22.39
CA PHE A 239 -12.81 -0.57 21.92
C PHE A 239 -12.14 -1.94 22.11
N PRO A 240 -12.90 -2.98 22.48
CA PRO A 240 -12.37 -4.32 22.55
C PRO A 240 -12.26 -4.95 21.15
N VAL A 241 -11.23 -5.76 20.96
CA VAL A 241 -11.02 -6.62 19.79
C VAL A 241 -11.01 -8.06 20.28
N ALA A 242 -11.86 -8.89 19.70
CA ALA A 242 -11.92 -10.33 19.92
C ALA A 242 -11.72 -11.07 18.60
N ARG A 243 -11.22 -12.32 18.70
CA ARG A 243 -11.04 -13.21 17.55
C ARG A 243 -11.56 -14.60 17.87
N GLN A 244 -12.26 -15.20 16.91
CA GLN A 244 -12.64 -16.61 16.93
C GLN A 244 -12.30 -17.23 15.57
N GLY A 245 -11.29 -18.11 15.54
CA GLY A 245 -10.74 -18.60 14.27
C GLY A 245 -10.19 -17.43 13.44
N ASN A 246 -10.69 -17.26 12.22
CA ASN A 246 -10.32 -16.14 11.35
C ASN A 246 -11.29 -14.95 11.44
N THR A 247 -12.33 -15.04 12.27
CA THR A 247 -13.31 -13.99 12.45
C THR A 247 -12.84 -13.00 13.51
N LEU A 248 -12.81 -11.72 13.16
CA LEU A 248 -12.58 -10.60 14.06
C LEU A 248 -13.87 -9.93 14.45
N THR A 249 -13.91 -9.47 15.69
CA THR A 249 -15.01 -8.71 16.25
C THR A 249 -14.44 -7.47 16.95
N PHE A 250 -14.90 -6.29 16.53
CA PHE A 250 -14.56 -5.00 17.14
C PHE A 250 -15.80 -4.48 17.85
N GLY A 251 -15.61 -4.04 19.09
CA GLY A 251 -16.72 -3.59 19.93
C GLY A 251 -17.23 -4.68 20.88
N PRO A 252 -18.26 -4.36 21.67
CA PRO A 252 -19.24 -3.30 21.40
C PRO A 252 -18.67 -1.89 21.53
N PHE A 253 -18.99 -1.04 20.57
CA PHE A 253 -18.87 0.42 20.67
C PHE A 253 -20.11 1.01 21.35
N LYS A 254 -20.15 2.33 21.55
CA LYS A 254 -21.38 3.03 21.98
C LYS A 254 -22.59 2.60 21.16
N LEU A 255 -23.74 2.55 21.81
CA LEU A 255 -25.01 2.05 21.27
C LEU A 255 -25.03 0.55 20.90
N GLY A 256 -24.01 -0.21 21.27
CA GLY A 256 -23.96 -1.66 21.06
C GLY A 256 -23.58 -2.08 19.65
N VAL A 257 -23.03 -1.16 18.84
CA VAL A 257 -22.56 -1.47 17.48
C VAL A 257 -21.35 -2.39 17.56
N VAL A 258 -21.35 -3.43 16.74
CA VAL A 258 -20.24 -4.38 16.61
C VAL A 258 -19.83 -4.43 15.16
N TYR A 259 -18.53 -4.50 14.89
CA TYR A 259 -18.02 -4.73 13.55
C TYR A 259 -17.43 -6.12 13.48
N THR A 260 -17.82 -6.88 12.47
CA THR A 260 -17.33 -8.24 12.28
C THR A 260 -16.70 -8.39 10.91
N GLY A 261 -15.66 -9.21 10.82
CA GLY A 261 -14.88 -9.33 9.60
C GLY A 261 -13.88 -10.47 9.65
N THR A 262 -13.02 -10.52 8.65
CA THR A 262 -12.00 -11.56 8.54
C THR A 262 -10.63 -10.96 8.84
N LEU A 263 -9.85 -11.64 9.67
CA LEU A 263 -8.41 -11.41 9.80
C LEU A 263 -7.71 -12.16 8.67
N ASN A 264 -6.95 -11.47 7.85
CA ASN A 264 -6.11 -12.12 6.87
C ASN A 264 -4.80 -12.58 7.54
N ALA A 265 -4.15 -13.59 6.97
CA ALA A 265 -2.90 -14.12 7.52
C ALA A 265 -1.78 -13.07 7.61
N ASP A 266 -1.90 -11.97 6.86
CA ASP A 266 -1.01 -10.81 6.87
C ASP A 266 -1.25 -9.78 7.96
N GLY A 267 -2.22 -10.04 8.85
CA GLY A 267 -2.64 -9.10 9.87
C GLY A 267 -3.61 -8.03 9.36
N SER A 268 -3.87 -7.94 8.05
CA SER A 268 -4.89 -7.03 7.51
C SER A 268 -6.29 -7.52 7.84
N PHE A 269 -7.23 -6.60 7.95
CA PHE A 269 -8.62 -6.95 8.17
C PHE A 269 -9.54 -5.99 7.43
N SER A 270 -10.75 -6.48 7.17
CA SER A 270 -11.90 -5.67 6.77
C SER A 270 -13.11 -6.17 7.55
N THR A 271 -13.80 -5.25 8.21
CA THR A 271 -14.97 -5.52 9.05
C THR A 271 -16.14 -4.63 8.65
N SER A 272 -17.36 -5.11 8.82
CA SER A 272 -18.59 -4.37 8.53
C SER A 272 -19.44 -4.22 9.78
N SER A 273 -20.10 -3.07 9.91
CA SER A 273 -21.02 -2.77 11.00
C SER A 273 -22.20 -3.73 11.03
N SER A 274 -22.61 -4.14 12.23
CA SER A 274 -23.82 -4.91 12.49
C SER A 274 -25.10 -4.18 12.05
N TRP A 275 -25.05 -2.85 11.88
CA TRP A 275 -26.19 -2.03 11.43
C TRP A 275 -26.15 -1.74 9.93
N GLY A 276 -25.11 -2.18 9.21
CA GLY A 276 -24.87 -1.81 7.83
C GLY A 276 -24.42 -0.35 7.67
N GLY A 277 -24.05 0.03 6.45
CA GLY A 277 -23.73 1.41 6.09
C GLY A 277 -22.36 1.93 6.57
N SER A 278 -21.56 1.12 7.27
CA SER A 278 -20.17 1.46 7.57
C SER A 278 -19.26 0.23 7.70
N SER A 279 -17.95 0.44 7.49
CA SER A 279 -16.92 -0.58 7.56
C SER A 279 -15.62 -0.04 8.15
N MET A 280 -14.82 -0.92 8.76
CA MET A 280 -13.46 -0.61 9.19
C MET A 280 -12.45 -1.54 8.51
N GLY A 281 -11.34 -0.98 8.05
CA GLY A 281 -10.18 -1.73 7.57
C GLY A 281 -8.91 -1.31 8.30
N GLY A 282 -7.85 -2.10 8.15
CA GLY A 282 -6.53 -1.78 8.68
C GLY A 282 -5.61 -2.99 8.72
N VAL A 283 -4.43 -2.83 9.33
CA VAL A 283 -3.45 -3.90 9.51
C VAL A 283 -2.95 -3.94 10.95
N PHE A 284 -2.99 -5.11 11.58
CA PHE A 284 -2.33 -5.35 12.86
C PHE A 284 -0.81 -5.38 12.66
N ALA A 285 -0.09 -4.54 13.39
CA ALA A 285 1.36 -4.44 13.38
C ALA A 285 1.92 -4.51 14.81
N THR A 286 3.21 -4.78 14.95
CA THR A 286 3.94 -4.65 16.23
C THR A 286 4.96 -3.53 16.10
N GLU A 287 4.81 -2.48 16.91
CA GLU A 287 5.74 -1.36 16.97
C GLU A 287 6.22 -1.16 18.41
N GLY A 288 7.53 -1.05 18.62
CA GLY A 288 8.11 -0.91 19.96
C GLY A 288 7.73 -2.02 20.94
N GLY A 289 7.41 -3.22 20.43
CA GLY A 289 6.94 -4.36 21.21
C GLY A 289 5.45 -4.33 21.60
N ARG A 290 4.68 -3.35 21.11
CA ARG A 290 3.22 -3.26 21.34
C ARG A 290 2.44 -3.52 20.06
N THR A 291 1.32 -4.23 20.19
CA THR A 291 0.39 -4.43 19.08
C THR A 291 -0.38 -3.14 18.80
N MET A 292 -0.51 -2.79 17.52
CA MET A 292 -1.32 -1.66 17.08
C MET A 292 -2.03 -1.98 15.75
N ILE A 293 -3.02 -1.17 15.41
CA ILE A 293 -3.65 -1.10 14.10
C ILE A 293 -3.07 0.10 13.36
N ARG A 294 -2.49 -0.16 12.19
CA ARG A 294 -2.02 0.85 11.23
C ARG A 294 -2.93 0.89 10.01
N ASP A 295 -2.81 1.98 9.26
CA ASP A 295 -3.57 2.24 8.03
C ASP A 295 -5.08 2.04 8.25
N GLY A 296 -5.55 2.39 9.44
CA GLY A 296 -6.93 2.20 9.83
C GLY A 296 -7.82 3.08 8.96
N THR A 297 -8.81 2.48 8.31
CA THR A 297 -9.84 3.22 7.58
C THR A 297 -11.19 2.96 8.20
N TYR A 298 -12.02 3.98 8.27
CA TYR A 298 -13.41 3.88 8.65
C TYR A 298 -14.27 4.56 7.60
N ASP A 299 -15.01 3.74 6.86
CA ASP A 299 -15.77 4.15 5.70
C ASP A 299 -17.26 4.08 6.01
N ILE A 300 -17.98 5.18 5.78
CA ILE A 300 -19.44 5.30 5.87
C ILE A 300 -19.98 5.41 4.45
N GLU A 301 -20.93 4.55 4.12
CA GLU A 301 -21.57 4.54 2.80
C GLU A 301 -22.38 5.82 2.55
N PRO A 302 -22.52 6.25 1.28
CA PRO A 302 -23.35 7.38 0.94
C PRO A 302 -24.82 7.18 1.36
N THR A 303 -25.42 8.22 1.91
CA THR A 303 -26.85 8.27 2.21
C THR A 303 -27.55 9.33 1.35
N THR A 304 -28.88 9.39 1.41
CA THR A 304 -29.66 10.46 0.77
C THR A 304 -29.26 11.85 1.26
N GLU A 305 -28.79 11.97 2.50
CA GLU A 305 -28.34 13.21 3.14
C GLU A 305 -26.84 13.46 2.95
N ASN A 306 -26.03 12.41 2.82
CA ASN A 306 -24.59 12.49 2.53
C ASN A 306 -24.24 11.72 1.25
N ARG A 307 -24.42 12.35 0.09
CA ARG A 307 -24.21 11.70 -1.22
C ARG A 307 -22.76 11.30 -1.50
N GLY A 308 -21.79 11.81 -0.75
CA GLY A 308 -20.37 11.50 -0.91
C GLY A 308 -19.86 10.36 -0.03
N GLY A 309 -20.65 9.89 0.94
CA GLY A 309 -20.15 9.02 2.01
C GLY A 309 -19.18 9.75 2.94
N CYS A 310 -18.50 9.00 3.80
CA CYS A 310 -17.45 9.54 4.67
C CYS A 310 -16.29 8.57 4.78
N ARG A 311 -15.07 9.09 4.82
CA ARG A 311 -13.87 8.30 5.08
C ARG A 311 -13.07 8.96 6.18
N LEU A 312 -12.80 8.20 7.22
CA LEU A 312 -11.87 8.53 8.29
C LEU A 312 -10.65 7.63 8.23
N THR A 313 -9.50 8.16 8.64
CA THR A 313 -8.30 7.36 8.90
C THR A 313 -7.98 7.39 10.38
N PHE A 314 -7.44 6.30 10.91
CA PHE A 314 -7.12 6.16 12.33
C PHE A 314 -5.91 5.24 12.54
N GLU A 315 -5.32 5.37 13.72
CA GLU A 315 -4.45 4.35 14.31
C GLU A 315 -5.11 3.85 15.59
N ALA A 316 -4.79 2.62 16.01
CA ALA A 316 -5.25 2.17 17.32
C ALA A 316 -4.17 1.41 18.07
N ARG A 317 -3.93 1.72 19.34
CA ARG A 317 -2.87 1.08 20.13
C ARG A 317 -3.47 0.16 21.18
N LYS A 318 -2.99 -1.08 21.25
CA LYS A 318 -3.38 -2.01 22.31
C LYS A 318 -2.91 -1.47 23.66
N GLN A 319 -3.82 -1.40 24.61
CA GLN A 319 -3.59 -0.97 26.00
C GLN A 319 -2.97 -2.10 26.82
#